data_AF-A0A962YB09-F1
#
_entry.id   AF-A0A962YB09-F1
#
_cell.length_a   1.000
_cell.length_b   1.000
_cell.length_c   1.000
_cell.angle_alpha   90.00
_cell.angle_beta   90.00
_cell.angle_gamma   90.00
#
_symmetry.space_group_name_H-M   'P 1'
#
loop_
_entity.id
_entity.type
_entity.pdbx_description
1 polymer ?
#
loop_
_entity_poly.entity_id
_entity_poly.type
_entity_poly.pdbx_seq_one_letter_code
_entity_poly.pdbx_strand_id
1 'polypeptide(L)' 'HYLGTEHPYHRFFFLNPPSPEIYTTDADRRHQLSDAIEEYERLLSVYPSIGYEVVVLPKTRVEARADYVLDSLASEKH' A
#
# COMPACT_ATOMS: atom_id res chain seq x y z
N HIS A 1 -14.14 2.17 -14.82
CA HIS A 1 -13.11 1.34 -15.46
C HIS A 1 -12.23 0.81 -14.33
N TYR A 2 -12.34 -0.49 -14.00
CA TYR A 2 -11.53 -1.07 -12.93
C TYR A 2 -10.08 -1.21 -13.38
N LEU A 3 -9.14 -1.01 -12.45
CA LEU A 3 -7.71 -1.07 -12.70
C LEU A 3 -7.30 -2.48 -13.21
N GLY A 4 -6.57 -2.54 -14.33
CA GLY A 4 -5.70 -3.68 -14.66
C GLY A 4 -6.35 -4.97 -15.15
N THR A 5 -7.54 -4.96 -15.75
CA THR A 5 -8.20 -6.21 -16.22
C THR A 5 -7.55 -6.87 -17.43
N GLU A 6 -6.80 -6.11 -18.24
CA GLU A 6 -6.18 -6.61 -19.47
C GLU A 6 -4.79 -7.23 -19.21
N HIS A 7 -4.10 -6.74 -18.17
CA HIS A 7 -2.84 -7.27 -17.65
C HIS A 7 -2.84 -7.10 -16.12
N PRO A 8 -3.31 -8.10 -15.36
CA PRO A 8 -3.37 -7.99 -13.91
C PRO A 8 -1.96 -7.85 -13.33
N TYR A 9 -1.81 -6.91 -12.41
CA TYR A 9 -0.60 -6.81 -11.58
C TYR A 9 -0.52 -8.03 -10.65
N HIS A 10 0.60 -8.15 -9.95
CA HIS A 10 0.74 -9.14 -8.88
C HIS A 10 -0.40 -8.99 -7.87
N ARG A 11 -0.92 -10.11 -7.33
CA ARG A 11 -2.09 -10.11 -6.43
C ARG A 11 -1.87 -9.34 -5.12
N PHE A 12 -0.62 -9.23 -4.69
CA PHE A 12 -0.27 -8.47 -3.48
C PHE A 12 -0.29 -6.97 -3.75
N PHE A 13 -1.14 -6.27 -3.02
CA PHE A 13 -1.20 -4.82 -2.98
C PHE A 13 -0.54 -4.33 -1.68
N PHE A 14 0.74 -3.96 -1.76
CA PHE A 14 1.48 -3.45 -0.61
C PHE A 14 1.07 -2.02 -0.30
N LEU A 15 0.56 -1.79 0.92
CA LEU A 15 0.07 -0.48 1.33
C LEU A 15 0.87 0.05 2.52
N ASN A 16 1.37 1.27 2.40
CA ASN A 16 2.06 1.96 3.48
C ASN A 16 1.06 2.85 4.24
N PRO A 17 0.83 2.63 5.55
CA PRO A 17 -0.07 3.48 6.32
C PRO A 17 0.40 4.94 6.33
N PRO A 18 -0.53 5.92 6.30
CA PRO A 18 -0.20 7.29 6.65
C PRO A 18 0.52 7.34 8.00
N SER A 19 1.60 8.11 8.07
CA SER A 19 2.41 8.23 9.28
C SER A 19 2.26 9.64 9.85
N PRO A 20 1.41 9.85 10.86
CA PRO A 20 1.15 11.17 11.44
C PRO A 20 2.43 11.85 11.95
N GLU A 21 3.37 11.06 12.47
CA GLU A 21 4.62 11.54 13.08
C GLU A 21 5.56 12.28 12.12
N ILE A 22 5.45 11.98 10.81
CA ILE A 22 6.27 12.60 9.75
C ILE A 22 5.39 13.24 8.68
N TYR A 23 4.09 13.38 8.95
CA TYR A 23 3.15 13.96 8.00
C TYR A 23 3.22 15.47 8.09
N THR A 24 4.00 16.05 7.18
CA THR A 24 4.04 17.48 6.93
C THR A 24 3.61 17.72 5.50
N THR A 25 2.87 18.80 5.27
CA THR A 25 2.57 19.26 3.93
C THR A 25 3.83 19.90 3.36
N ASP A 26 4.30 19.34 2.25
CA ASP A 26 5.43 19.86 1.49
C ASP A 26 5.03 19.95 0.00
N ALA A 27 5.98 20.32 -0.86
CA ALA A 27 5.72 20.47 -2.29
C ALA A 27 5.21 19.17 -2.96
N ASP A 28 5.58 18.01 -2.40
CA ASP A 28 5.22 16.68 -2.88
C ASP A 28 3.96 16.13 -2.18
N ARG A 29 3.68 16.56 -0.94
CA ARG A 29 2.53 16.16 -0.12
C ARG A 29 1.53 17.30 0.04
N ARG A 30 0.70 17.49 -0.97
CA ARG A 30 -0.28 18.59 -1.04
C ARG A 30 -1.59 18.35 -0.27
N HIS A 31 -1.87 17.12 0.14
CA HIS A 31 -3.11 16.72 0.82
C HIS A 31 -2.93 16.69 2.34
N GLN A 32 -4.00 16.97 3.08
CA GLN A 32 -3.98 16.91 4.53
C GLN A 32 -3.89 15.44 5.00
N LEU A 33 -3.43 15.24 6.24
CA LEU A 33 -3.35 13.90 6.83
C LEU A 33 -4.72 13.20 6.83
N SER A 34 -5.81 13.95 7.03
CA SER A 34 -7.19 13.43 6.97
C SER A 34 -7.50 12.79 5.62
N ASP A 35 -7.11 13.45 4.54
CA ASP A 35 -7.39 13.00 3.17
C ASP A 35 -6.58 11.73 2.87
N ALA A 36 -5.34 11.65 3.38
CA ALA A 36 -4.52 10.45 3.26
C ALA A 36 -5.06 9.27 4.08
N ILE A 37 -5.67 9.53 5.25
CA ILE A 37 -6.34 8.50 6.05
C ILE A 37 -7.59 7.99 5.35
N GLU A 38 -8.45 8.89 4.85
CA GLU A 38 -9.66 8.52 4.12
C GLU A 38 -9.32 7.69 2.87
N GLU A 39 -8.31 8.11 2.11
CA GLU A 39 -7.85 7.36 0.95
C GLU A 39 -7.27 6.00 1.36
N TYR A 40 -6.46 5.93 2.42
CA TYR A 40 -5.94 4.66 2.94
C TYR A 40 -7.07 3.68 3.31
N GLU A 41 -8.10 4.14 4.02
CA GLU A 41 -9.27 3.32 4.39
C GLU A 41 -10.06 2.86 3.16
N ARG A 42 -10.23 3.76 2.18
CA ARG A 42 -10.87 3.42 0.90
C ARG A 42 -10.09 2.33 0.18
N LEU A 43 -8.76 2.44 0.10
CA LEU A 43 -7.89 1.46 -0.55
C LEU A 43 -7.94 0.09 0.14
N LEU A 44 -7.98 0.07 1.48
CA LEU A 44 -8.13 -1.16 2.26
C LEU A 44 -9.42 -1.93 1.93
N SER A 45 -10.50 -1.24 1.55
CA SER A 45 -11.77 -1.89 1.20
C SER A 45 -11.90 -2.25 -0.28
N VAL A 46 -11.43 -1.38 -1.18
CA VAL A 46 -11.63 -1.55 -2.63
C VAL A 46 -10.81 -2.70 -3.18
N TYR A 47 -9.51 -2.79 -2.84
CA TYR A 47 -8.62 -3.78 -3.45
C TYR A 47 -8.98 -5.24 -3.14
N PRO A 48 -9.35 -5.60 -1.90
CA PRO A 48 -9.87 -6.94 -1.61
C PRO A 48 -11.15 -7.26 -2.39
N SER A 49 -12.04 -6.28 -2.59
CA SER A 49 -13.30 -6.50 -3.33
C SER A 49 -13.11 -6.83 -4.81
N ILE A 50 -11.92 -6.58 -5.35
CA ILE A 50 -11.54 -6.91 -6.73
C ILE A 50 -10.41 -7.95 -6.83
N GLY A 51 -10.18 -8.71 -5.76
CA GLY A 51 -9.33 -9.90 -5.78
C GLY A 51 -7.84 -9.66 -5.50
N TYR A 52 -7.46 -8.48 -4.98
CA TYR A 52 -6.11 -8.26 -4.48
C TYR A 52 -6.02 -8.59 -2.99
N GLU A 53 -4.88 -9.13 -2.56
CA GLU A 53 -4.55 -9.30 -1.15
C GLU A 53 -3.78 -8.07 -0.68
N VAL A 54 -4.37 -7.30 0.23
CA VAL A 54 -3.71 -6.10 0.75
C VAL A 54 -2.72 -6.49 1.85
N VAL A 55 -1.46 -6.12 1.65
CA VAL A 55 -0.38 -6.35 2.61
C VAL A 55 0.04 -5.02 3.20
N VAL A 56 -0.26 -4.80 4.48
CA VAL A 56 0.12 -3.56 5.17
C VAL A 56 1.60 -3.63 5.55
N LEU A 57 2.38 -2.68 5.05
CA LEU A 57 3.81 -2.62 5.32
C LEU A 57 4.08 -2.16 6.77
N PRO A 58 5.02 -2.81 7.47
CA PRO A 58 5.41 -2.39 8.81
C PRO A 58 6.05 -1.00 8.78
N LYS A 59 5.76 -0.20 9.83
CA LYS A 59 6.42 1.09 10.08
C LYS A 59 7.85 0.85 10.60
N THR A 60 8.75 0.48 9.69
CA THR A 60 10.16 0.17 9.98
C THR A 60 11.08 0.96 9.03
N ARG A 61 12.39 0.74 9.17
CA ARG A 61 13.42 1.30 8.27
C ARG A 61 13.19 0.85 6.83
N VAL A 62 13.71 1.62 5.88
CA VAL A 62 13.48 1.40 4.44
C VAL A 62 13.97 0.01 4.02
N GLU A 63 15.14 -0.39 4.50
CA GLU A 63 15.78 -1.67 4.17
C GLU A 63 14.92 -2.84 4.65
N ALA A 64 14.52 -2.83 5.93
CA ALA A 64 13.67 -3.87 6.49
C ALA A 64 12.28 -3.96 5.83
N ARG A 65 11.75 -2.84 5.33
CA ARG A 65 10.49 -2.82 4.57
C ARG A 65 10.69 -3.39 3.16
N ALA A 66 11.83 -3.16 2.53
CA ALA A 66 12.18 -3.76 1.24
C ALA A 66 12.34 -5.28 1.37
N ASP A 67 13.05 -5.74 2.41
CA ASP A 67 13.18 -7.17 2.73
C ASP A 67 11.81 -7.82 2.92
N TYR A 68 10.92 -7.18 3.68
CA TYR A 68 9.55 -7.66 3.88
C TYR A 68 8.77 -7.82 2.57
N VAL A 69 8.91 -6.89 1.62
CA VAL A 69 8.28 -7.01 0.28
C VAL A 69 8.86 -8.19 -0.49
N LEU A 70 10.19 -8.33 -0.52
CA LEU A 70 10.86 -9.42 -1.23
C LEU A 70 10.51 -10.79 -0.65
N ASP A 71 10.49 -10.91 0.68
CA ASP A 71 10.11 -12.13 1.40
C ASP A 71 8.65 -12.51 1.14
N SER A 72 7.75 -11.51 1.14
CA SER A 72 6.34 -11.73 0.77
C SER A 72 6.23 -12.31 -0.64
N LEU A 73 6.93 -11.74 -1.62
CA LEU A 73 6.93 -12.24 -3.00
C LEU A 73 7.60 -13.61 -3.16
N ALA A 74 8.64 -13.90 -2.38
CA ALA A 74 9.35 -15.18 -2.45
C ALA A 74 8.55 -16.33 -1.82
N SER A 75 7.83 -16.07 -0.72
CA SER A 75 7.02 -17.06 -0.01
C SER A 75 5.78 -17.52 -0.79
N GLU A 76 5.37 -16.78 -1.82
CA GLU A 76 4.28 -17.14 -2.74
C GLU A 76 4.64 -18.28 -3.70
N LYS A 77 5.94 -18.50 -3.98
CA LYS A 77 6.39 -19.54 -4.91
C LYS A 77 6.37 -20.92 -4.25
N HIS A 78 5.20 -21.48 -3.96
CA HIS A 78 4.93 -22.91 -3.72
C HIS A 78 3.45 -23.22 -4.03
#